data_AF-A0A2L0B4N3-F1
#
_entry.id   AF-A0A2L0B4N3-F1
#
_cell.length_a   1.000
_cell.length_b   1.000
_cell.length_c   1.000
_cell.angle_alpha   90.00
_cell.angle_beta   90.00
_cell.angle_gamma   90.00
#
_symmetry.space_group_name_H-M   'P 1'
#
loop_
_entity.id
_entity.type
_entity.pdbx_description
1 polymer ?
#
loop_
_entity_poly.entity_id
_entity_poly.type
_entity_poly.pdbx_seq_one_letter_code
_entity_poly.pdbx_strand_id
1 'polypeptide(L)'
;AIPTLIKVLEDTQQEPMVRHEAAEALGAIGSPEVMEVLAKYKGDPVIEVAETCELALERIKWLQHGKAKQEDSSENPYLSVDPAPPAPLKSVEQLKNTLLDGDETLFNRYRAMFSLRNLRSKEAVLALGEGLKCGSALFRHEVAFVLGQLQDSNSVSFLKASLQDTNENE
;
A
#
# COMPACT_ATOMS: atom_id res chain seq x y z
N ALA A 1 21.15 7.17 -4.35
CA ALA A 1 19.70 7.17 -4.54
C ALA A 1 19.01 8.14 -3.57
N ILE A 2 19.19 7.97 -2.25
CA ILE A 2 18.49 8.75 -1.21
C ILE A 2 18.50 10.27 -1.43
N PRO A 3 19.65 10.96 -1.69
CA PRO A 3 19.62 12.42 -1.88
C PRO A 3 18.75 12.87 -3.06
N THR A 4 18.71 12.09 -4.14
CA THR A 4 17.89 12.37 -5.31
C THR A 4 16.40 12.16 -5.00
N LEU A 5 16.06 11.06 -4.32
CA LEU A 5 14.68 10.74 -3.94
C LEU A 5 14.11 11.79 -2.98
N ILE A 6 14.92 12.24 -2.02
CA ILE A 6 14.56 13.35 -1.13
C ILE A 6 14.27 14.60 -1.96
N LYS A 7 15.18 14.99 -2.86
CA LYS A 7 14.97 16.16 -3.73
C LYS A 7 13.66 16.07 -4.52
N VAL A 8 13.29 14.89 -5.01
CA VAL A 8 12.03 14.68 -5.75
C VAL A 8 10.82 14.81 -4.82
N LEU A 9 10.84 14.20 -3.64
CA LEU A 9 9.77 14.29 -2.65
C LEU A 9 9.49 15.74 -2.22
N GLU A 10 10.56 16.52 -2.03
CA GLU A 10 10.48 17.91 -1.57
C GLU A 10 10.04 18.92 -2.65
N ASP A 11 10.09 18.55 -3.93
CA ASP A 11 9.74 19.44 -5.02
C ASP A 11 8.22 19.55 -5.17
N THR A 12 7.62 20.58 -4.59
CA THR A 12 6.17 20.82 -4.67
C THR A 12 5.70 21.25 -6.06
N GLN A 13 6.62 21.53 -6.99
CA GLN A 13 6.29 21.75 -8.41
C GLN A 13 6.33 20.44 -9.22
N GLN A 14 6.80 19.35 -8.63
CA GLN A 14 6.79 18.03 -9.25
C GLN A 14 5.39 17.40 -9.17
N GLU A 15 5.06 16.58 -10.17
CA GLU A 15 3.80 15.84 -10.21
C GLU A 15 3.62 14.99 -8.95
N PRO A 16 2.44 15.02 -8.31
CA PRO A 16 2.14 14.25 -7.10
C PRO A 16 2.56 12.78 -7.16
N MET A 17 2.28 12.12 -8.29
CA MET A 17 2.61 10.71 -8.45
C MET A 17 4.13 10.47 -8.43
N VAL A 18 4.92 11.36 -9.02
CA VAL A 18 6.39 11.22 -9.00
C VAL A 18 6.94 11.42 -7.58
N ARG A 19 6.29 12.28 -6.79
CA ARG A 19 6.62 12.49 -5.37
C ARG A 19 6.25 11.28 -4.51
N HIS A 20 5.08 10.68 -4.75
CA HIS A 20 4.64 9.44 -4.08
C HIS A 20 5.65 8.31 -4.33
N GLU A 21 6.04 8.08 -5.58
CA GLU A 21 7.02 7.05 -5.95
C GLU A 21 8.37 7.26 -5.27
N ALA A 22 8.78 8.53 -5.11
CA ALA A 22 10.00 8.84 -4.38
C ALA A 22 9.89 8.51 -2.88
N ALA A 23 8.75 8.81 -2.24
CA ALA A 23 8.48 8.43 -0.85
C ALA A 23 8.42 6.91 -0.67
N GLU A 24 7.77 6.19 -1.60
CA GLU A 24 7.69 4.74 -1.58
C GLU A 24 9.07 4.10 -1.72
N ALA A 25 9.89 4.57 -2.66
CA ALA A 25 11.26 4.11 -2.84
C ALA A 25 12.13 4.36 -1.59
N LEU A 26 11.96 5.49 -0.90
CA LEU A 26 12.63 5.76 0.39
C LEU A 26 12.19 4.75 1.46
N GLY A 27 10.88 4.47 1.54
CA GLY A 27 10.31 3.44 2.41
C GLY A 27 10.86 2.06 2.11
N ALA A 28 10.96 1.69 0.84
CA ALA A 28 11.50 0.41 0.36
C ALA A 28 12.98 0.23 0.73
N ILE A 29 13.80 1.27 0.54
CA ILE A 29 15.21 1.30 0.97
C ILE A 29 15.33 1.07 2.49
N GLY A 30 14.42 1.63 3.27
CA GLY A 30 14.31 1.33 4.70
C GLY A 30 15.37 2.03 5.57
N SER A 31 16.07 3.04 5.06
CA SER A 31 17.14 3.73 5.79
C SER A 31 16.55 4.65 6.87
N PRO A 32 16.95 4.55 8.15
CA PRO A 32 16.45 5.42 9.21
C PRO A 32 16.72 6.92 9.01
N GLU A 33 17.74 7.27 8.23
CA GLU A 33 18.13 8.67 8.00
C GLU A 33 17.05 9.48 7.24
N VAL A 34 16.11 8.80 6.58
CA VAL A 34 15.04 9.44 5.79
C VAL A 34 13.76 9.64 6.60
N MET A 35 13.73 9.20 7.87
CA MET A 35 12.53 9.29 8.70
C MET A 35 12.11 10.73 8.99
N GLU A 36 13.06 11.65 9.17
CA GLU A 36 12.74 13.05 9.45
C GLU A 36 12.03 13.71 8.25
N VAL A 37 12.54 13.47 7.04
CA VAL A 37 11.93 14.01 5.82
C VAL A 37 10.58 13.35 5.52
N LEU A 38 10.42 12.03 5.69
CA LEU A 38 9.12 11.39 5.54
C LEU A 38 8.11 11.91 6.58
N ALA A 39 8.53 12.15 7.83
CA ALA A 39 7.67 12.72 8.87
C ALA A 39 7.21 14.14 8.53
N LYS A 40 8.08 14.96 7.93
CA LYS A 40 7.75 16.30 7.43
C LYS A 40 6.61 16.27 6.39
N TYR A 41 6.63 15.30 5.47
CA TYR A 41 5.63 15.20 4.40
C TYR A 41 4.43 14.31 4.73
N LYS A 42 4.34 13.75 5.95
CA LYS A 42 3.12 13.06 6.42
C LYS A 42 1.88 13.99 6.42
N GLY A 43 2.10 15.31 6.49
CA GLY A 43 1.03 16.32 6.40
C GLY A 43 0.96 17.03 5.05
N ASP A 44 1.47 16.43 3.98
CA ASP A 44 1.40 17.01 2.63
C ASP A 44 -0.06 17.27 2.23
N PRO A 45 -0.37 18.38 1.53
CA PRO A 45 -1.73 18.64 1.06
C PRO A 45 -2.19 17.62 0.00
N VAL A 46 -1.26 16.91 -0.65
CA VAL A 46 -1.57 15.86 -1.62
C VAL A 46 -1.61 14.52 -0.91
N ILE A 47 -2.79 13.90 -0.89
CA ILE A 47 -3.08 12.74 -0.04
C ILE A 47 -2.22 11.53 -0.39
N GLU A 48 -1.93 11.32 -1.68
CA GLU A 48 -1.06 10.24 -2.15
C GLU A 48 0.34 10.37 -1.55
N VAL A 49 0.89 11.59 -1.49
CA VAL A 49 2.21 11.84 -0.91
C VAL A 49 2.18 11.66 0.61
N ALA A 50 1.16 12.23 1.27
CA ALA A 50 1.00 12.14 2.72
C ALA A 50 0.88 10.69 3.22
N GLU A 51 0.00 9.91 2.59
CA GLU A 51 -0.25 8.51 2.93
C GLU A 51 0.94 7.61 2.59
N THR A 52 1.60 7.82 1.44
CA THR A 52 2.83 7.07 1.12
C THR A 52 3.94 7.37 2.13
N CYS A 53 4.11 8.63 2.56
CA CYS A 53 5.06 8.97 3.62
C CYS A 53 4.73 8.30 4.96
N GLU A 54 3.44 8.21 5.32
CA GLU A 54 3.00 7.46 6.50
C GLU A 54 3.37 5.97 6.40
N LEU A 55 3.03 5.32 5.28
CA LEU A 55 3.35 3.90 5.05
C LEU A 55 4.85 3.65 5.09
N ALA A 56 5.65 4.49 4.44
CA ALA A 56 7.10 4.39 4.43
C ALA A 56 7.70 4.50 5.85
N LEU A 57 7.18 5.40 6.68
CA LEU A 57 7.60 5.51 8.08
C LEU A 57 7.27 4.27 8.89
N GLU A 58 6.05 3.77 8.80
CA GLU A 58 5.63 2.58 9.53
C GLU A 58 6.41 1.34 9.09
N ARG A 59 6.71 1.24 7.79
CA ARG A 59 7.59 0.21 7.25
C ARG A 59 9.00 0.26 7.83
N ILE A 60 9.63 1.45 7.86
CA ILE A 60 10.98 1.63 8.44
C ILE A 60 10.97 1.25 9.92
N LYS A 61 9.98 1.73 10.69
CA LYS A 61 9.83 1.38 12.11
C LYS A 61 9.67 -0.13 12.30
N TRP A 62 8.88 -0.79 11.45
CA TRP A 62 8.68 -2.23 11.52
C TRP A 62 9.98 -3.00 11.26
N LEU A 63 10.79 -2.57 10.28
CA LEU A 63 12.11 -3.15 10.01
C LEU A 63 13.07 -2.98 11.19
N GLN A 64 13.09 -1.80 11.82
CA GLN A 64 13.94 -1.51 12.97
C GLN A 64 13.61 -2.36 14.20
N HIS A 65 12.32 -2.63 14.45
CA HIS A 65 11.88 -3.41 15.61
C HIS A 65 12.10 -4.93 15.47
N GLY A 66 12.75 -5.40 14.39
CA GLY A 66 13.07 -6.83 14.21
C GLY A 66 11.85 -7.74 13.99
N LYS A 67 10.64 -7.17 13.87
CA LYS A 67 9.40 -7.91 13.58
C LYS A 67 9.44 -8.64 12.23
N ALA A 68 10.34 -8.21 11.34
CA ALA A 68 10.66 -8.90 10.08
C ALA A 68 11.05 -10.37 10.22
N LYS A 69 11.56 -10.80 11.39
CA LYS A 69 11.96 -12.19 11.60
C LYS A 69 10.93 -13.06 12.33
N GLN A 70 9.84 -12.48 12.86
CA GLN A 70 8.90 -13.20 13.75
C GLN A 70 7.49 -13.36 13.17
N GLU A 71 7.03 -12.47 12.29
CA GLU A 71 5.66 -12.50 11.73
C GLU A 71 5.60 -13.12 10.31
N ASP A 72 6.75 -13.55 9.77
CA ASP A 72 6.92 -14.03 8.40
C ASP A 72 6.43 -15.48 8.24
N SER A 73 5.11 -15.64 8.12
CA SER A 73 4.48 -16.95 7.88
C SER A 73 3.81 -17.07 6.51
N SER A 74 3.91 -16.06 5.64
CA SER A 74 3.55 -16.20 4.23
C SER A 74 4.66 -15.63 3.35
N GLU A 75 5.38 -16.52 2.68
CA GLU A 75 6.33 -16.15 1.61
C GLU A 75 5.62 -15.23 0.60
N ASN A 76 6.22 -14.07 0.27
CA ASN A 76 5.69 -13.19 -0.78
C ASN A 76 5.96 -13.84 -2.15
N PRO A 77 4.94 -14.37 -2.86
CA PRO A 77 5.15 -15.10 -4.11
C PRO A 77 5.45 -14.19 -5.31
N TYR A 78 5.38 -12.86 -5.14
CA TYR A 78 5.59 -11.88 -6.19
C TYR A 78 6.97 -11.22 -6.17
N LEU A 79 7.80 -11.54 -5.15
CA LEU A 79 9.16 -11.02 -4.98
C LEU A 79 9.24 -9.46 -5.00
N SER A 80 8.13 -8.80 -4.66
CA SER A 80 8.02 -7.35 -4.56
C SER A 80 8.49 -6.86 -3.19
N VAL A 81 8.93 -5.59 -3.15
CA VAL A 81 9.19 -4.88 -1.90
C VAL A 81 7.93 -4.11 -1.53
N ASP A 82 7.04 -4.75 -0.80
CA ASP A 82 5.73 -4.17 -0.49
C ASP A 82 5.85 -2.98 0.53
N PRO A 83 4.97 -1.96 0.43
CA PRO A 83 4.87 -0.86 1.40
C PRO A 83 4.56 -1.31 2.84
N ALA A 84 3.93 -2.48 3.01
CA ALA A 84 3.68 -3.09 4.31
C ALA A 84 3.92 -4.60 4.26
N PRO A 85 4.39 -5.23 5.34
CA PRO A 85 4.45 -6.68 5.43
C PRO A 85 3.04 -7.29 5.44
N PRO A 86 2.84 -8.55 5.03
CA PRO A 86 1.54 -9.20 5.19
C PRO A 86 1.12 -9.23 6.67
N ALA A 87 -0.19 -9.18 6.92
CA ALA A 87 -0.75 -9.48 8.23
C ALA A 87 -0.49 -10.95 8.59
N PRO A 88 -0.42 -11.29 9.90
CA PRO A 88 -0.33 -12.68 10.34
C PRO A 88 -1.47 -13.54 9.80
N LEU A 89 -1.30 -14.87 9.81
CA LEU A 89 -2.30 -15.81 9.31
C LEU A 89 -3.68 -15.55 9.95
N LYS A 90 -4.63 -15.17 9.09
CA LYS A 90 -6.03 -14.87 9.40
C LYS A 90 -6.92 -15.48 8.32
N SER A 91 -8.21 -15.63 8.61
CA SER A 91 -9.17 -16.03 7.58
C SER A 91 -9.35 -14.91 6.53
N VAL A 92 -9.79 -15.27 5.33
CA VAL A 92 -10.14 -14.29 4.28
C VAL A 92 -11.17 -13.29 4.79
N GLU A 93 -12.16 -13.74 5.57
CA GLU A 93 -13.19 -12.88 6.16
C GLU A 93 -12.59 -11.85 7.14
N GLN A 94 -11.68 -12.27 8.02
CA GLN A 94 -11.01 -11.35 8.94
C GLN A 94 -10.14 -10.33 8.21
N LEU A 95 -9.41 -10.77 7.18
CA LEU A 95 -8.58 -9.88 6.36
C LEU A 95 -9.45 -8.90 5.57
N LYS A 96 -10.56 -9.36 5.00
CA LYS A 96 -11.54 -8.51 4.32
C LYS A 96 -12.11 -7.45 5.27
N ASN A 97 -12.50 -7.84 6.48
CA ASN A 97 -13.02 -6.89 7.46
C ASN A 97 -11.98 -5.80 7.78
N THR A 98 -10.71 -6.15 7.99
CA THR A 98 -9.65 -5.15 8.16
C THR A 98 -9.45 -4.30 6.89
N LEU A 99 -9.41 -4.90 5.70
CA LEU A 99 -9.21 -4.17 4.43
C LEU A 99 -10.26 -3.07 4.23
N LEU A 100 -11.52 -3.37 4.57
CA LEU A 100 -12.67 -2.51 4.33
C LEU A 100 -13.02 -1.58 5.52
N ASP A 101 -12.32 -1.71 6.65
CA ASP A 101 -12.54 -0.89 7.83
C ASP A 101 -11.95 0.52 7.63
N GLY A 102 -12.83 1.53 7.61
CA GLY A 102 -12.43 2.94 7.46
C GLY A 102 -11.80 3.55 8.71
N ASP A 103 -12.00 2.93 9.87
CA ASP A 103 -11.45 3.38 11.16
C ASP A 103 -10.11 2.68 11.48
N GLU A 104 -9.72 1.67 10.70
CA GLU A 104 -8.44 0.99 10.84
C GLU A 104 -7.29 1.78 10.19
N THR A 105 -6.10 1.64 10.76
CA THR A 105 -4.88 2.30 10.26
C THR A 105 -4.54 1.86 8.83
N LEU A 106 -4.10 2.81 8.01
CA LEU A 106 -3.70 2.54 6.63
C LEU A 106 -2.68 1.40 6.52
N PHE A 107 -1.71 1.38 7.44
CA PHE A 107 -0.71 0.32 7.51
C PHE A 107 -1.37 -1.06 7.67
N ASN A 108 -2.25 -1.27 8.67
CA ASN A 108 -2.92 -2.56 8.87
C ASN A 108 -3.82 -2.95 7.70
N ARG A 109 -4.46 -1.99 7.04
CA ARG A 109 -5.25 -2.25 5.84
C ARG A 109 -4.37 -2.75 4.69
N TYR A 110 -3.20 -2.14 4.46
CA TYR A 110 -2.19 -2.62 3.51
C TYR A 110 -1.66 -4.01 3.90
N ARG A 111 -1.40 -4.26 5.19
CA ARG A 111 -1.01 -5.59 5.67
C ARG A 111 -2.05 -6.66 5.30
N ALA A 112 -3.34 -6.36 5.50
CA ALA A 112 -4.42 -7.28 5.13
C ALA A 112 -4.52 -7.46 3.60
N MET A 113 -4.34 -6.38 2.84
CA MET A 113 -4.29 -6.41 1.37
C MET A 113 -3.23 -7.37 0.85
N PHE A 114 -1.99 -7.28 1.35
CA PHE A 114 -0.90 -8.16 0.92
C PHE A 114 -1.09 -9.60 1.37
N SER A 115 -1.69 -9.85 2.55
CA SER A 115 -2.09 -11.21 2.94
C SER A 115 -3.13 -11.80 1.98
N LEU A 116 -4.17 -11.04 1.63
CA LEU A 116 -5.18 -11.47 0.66
C LEU A 116 -4.55 -11.78 -0.71
N ARG A 117 -3.65 -10.91 -1.19
CA ARG A 117 -2.90 -11.13 -2.43
C ARG A 117 -2.09 -12.43 -2.38
N ASN A 118 -1.43 -12.70 -1.25
CA ASN A 118 -0.59 -13.89 -1.09
C ASN A 118 -1.41 -15.19 -1.00
N LEU A 119 -2.65 -15.13 -0.51
CA LEU A 119 -3.55 -16.29 -0.43
C LEU A 119 -3.95 -16.82 -1.81
N ARG A 120 -4.09 -15.95 -2.82
CA ARG A 120 -4.42 -16.32 -4.22
C ARG A 120 -5.68 -17.19 -4.35
N SER A 121 -6.60 -17.11 -3.39
CA SER A 121 -7.89 -17.80 -3.48
C SER A 121 -8.91 -16.91 -4.18
N LYS A 122 -9.96 -17.53 -4.75
CA LYS A 122 -11.06 -16.79 -5.36
C LYS A 122 -11.70 -15.83 -4.36
N GLU A 123 -11.92 -16.25 -3.12
CA GLU A 123 -12.52 -15.44 -2.06
C GLU A 123 -11.64 -14.23 -1.73
N ALA A 124 -10.31 -14.40 -1.74
CA ALA A 124 -9.38 -13.30 -1.51
C ALA A 124 -9.40 -12.28 -2.67
N VAL A 125 -9.48 -12.75 -3.92
CA VAL A 125 -9.63 -11.88 -5.10
C VAL A 125 -10.93 -11.08 -5.03
N LEU A 126 -12.04 -11.72 -4.62
CA LEU A 126 -13.33 -11.04 -4.45
C LEU A 126 -13.27 -9.98 -3.33
N ALA A 127 -12.62 -10.30 -2.20
CA ALA A 127 -12.43 -9.36 -1.11
C ALA A 127 -11.58 -8.15 -1.52
N LEU A 128 -10.48 -8.36 -2.26
CA LEU A 128 -9.67 -7.29 -2.83
C LEU A 128 -10.48 -6.45 -3.82
N GLY A 129 -11.30 -7.07 -4.67
CA GLY A 129 -12.17 -6.36 -5.60
C GLY A 129 -13.15 -5.40 -4.93
N GLU A 130 -13.64 -5.72 -3.73
CA GLU A 130 -14.47 -4.80 -2.93
C GLU A 130 -13.68 -3.59 -2.40
N GLY A 131 -12.36 -3.74 -2.19
CA GLY A 131 -11.46 -2.66 -1.78
C GLY A 131 -11.32 -1.53 -2.80
N LEU A 132 -11.64 -1.77 -4.09
CA LEU A 132 -11.67 -0.73 -5.13
C LEU A 132 -12.77 0.31 -4.94
N LYS A 133 -13.63 0.17 -3.93
CA LYS A 133 -14.73 1.10 -3.64
C LYS A 133 -14.57 1.84 -2.32
N CYS A 134 -13.44 1.71 -1.64
CA CYS A 134 -13.22 2.34 -0.34
C CYS A 134 -11.80 2.90 -0.21
N GLY A 135 -11.59 3.72 0.82
CA GLY A 135 -10.32 4.39 1.05
C GLY A 135 -10.02 5.51 0.06
N SER A 136 -8.81 6.05 0.15
CA SER A 136 -8.27 7.11 -0.69
C SER A 136 -8.00 6.61 -2.13
N ALA A 137 -7.69 7.56 -3.03
CA ALA A 137 -7.21 7.23 -4.37
C ALA A 137 -5.95 6.35 -4.33
N LEU A 138 -5.00 6.65 -3.43
CA LEU A 138 -3.80 5.83 -3.24
C LEU A 138 -4.15 4.40 -2.81
N PHE A 139 -5.07 4.23 -1.85
CA PHE A 139 -5.49 2.90 -1.40
C PHE A 139 -6.10 2.09 -2.54
N ARG A 140 -6.99 2.68 -3.33
CA ARG A 140 -7.60 2.01 -4.49
C ARG A 140 -6.58 1.69 -5.58
N HIS A 141 -5.62 2.59 -5.81
CA HIS A 141 -4.49 2.36 -6.71
C HIS A 141 -3.72 1.09 -6.32
N GLU A 142 -3.37 0.94 -5.04
CA GLU A 142 -2.65 -0.25 -4.56
C GLU A 142 -3.51 -1.51 -4.68
N VAL A 143 -4.81 -1.44 -4.38
CA VAL A 143 -5.74 -2.56 -4.60
C VAL A 143 -5.74 -2.98 -6.07
N ALA A 144 -5.80 -2.03 -7.01
CA ALA A 144 -5.72 -2.31 -8.44
C ALA A 144 -4.39 -2.95 -8.83
N PHE A 145 -3.28 -2.45 -8.27
CA PHE A 145 -1.94 -3.00 -8.47
C PHE A 145 -1.85 -4.47 -8.03
N VAL A 146 -2.29 -4.81 -6.81
CA VAL A 146 -2.23 -6.20 -6.31
C VAL A 146 -3.17 -7.14 -7.07
N LEU A 147 -4.32 -6.66 -7.55
CA LEU A 147 -5.19 -7.43 -8.45
C LEU A 147 -4.51 -7.69 -9.80
N GLY A 148 -3.75 -6.71 -10.30
CA GLY A 148 -2.89 -6.87 -11.48
C GLY A 148 -1.78 -7.89 -11.27
N GLN A 149 -1.16 -7.93 -10.10
CA GLN A 149 -0.18 -8.96 -9.73
C GLN A 149 -0.80 -10.37 -9.72
N LEU A 150 -2.02 -10.50 -9.18
CA LEU A 150 -2.77 -11.76 -9.11
C LEU A 150 -3.11 -12.34 -10.48
N GLN A 151 -3.40 -11.48 -11.47
CA GLN A 151 -3.80 -11.87 -12.83
C GLN A 151 -5.02 -12.82 -12.88
N ASP A 152 -5.87 -12.79 -11.85
CA ASP A 152 -7.04 -13.66 -11.76
C ASP A 152 -8.24 -13.05 -12.51
N SER A 153 -8.86 -13.84 -13.39
CA SER A 153 -10.04 -13.44 -14.16
C SER A 153 -11.24 -12.96 -13.34
N ASN A 154 -11.37 -13.39 -12.08
CA ASN A 154 -12.41 -12.95 -11.16
C ASN A 154 -12.25 -11.47 -10.77
N SER A 155 -11.07 -10.87 -10.97
CA SER A 155 -10.83 -9.43 -10.71
C SER A 155 -11.33 -8.51 -11.82
N VAL A 156 -11.50 -9.04 -13.05
CA VAL A 156 -11.73 -8.23 -14.26
C VAL A 156 -12.98 -7.38 -14.16
N SER A 157 -14.08 -7.90 -13.58
CA SER A 157 -15.30 -7.12 -13.41
C SER A 157 -15.12 -5.94 -12.47
N PHE A 158 -14.28 -6.07 -11.45
CA PHE A 158 -14.01 -4.99 -10.49
C PHE A 158 -13.10 -3.93 -11.09
N LEU A 159 -11.99 -4.34 -11.73
CA LEU A 159 -11.09 -3.42 -12.44
C LEU A 159 -11.82 -2.65 -13.54
N LYS A 160 -12.68 -3.33 -14.32
CA LYS A 160 -13.52 -2.68 -15.32
C LYS A 160 -14.46 -1.67 -14.69
N ALA A 161 -15.12 -2.01 -13.58
CA ALA A 161 -16.03 -1.10 -12.91
C ALA A 161 -15.31 0.15 -12.39
N SER A 162 -14.12 0.01 -11.80
CA SER A 162 -13.27 1.13 -11.35
C SER A 162 -12.87 2.02 -12.54
N LEU A 163 -12.39 1.46 -13.65
CA LEU A 163 -12.06 2.24 -14.86
C LEU A 163 -13.25 2.96 -15.51
N GLN A 164 -14.48 2.50 -15.24
CA GLN A 164 -15.70 3.10 -15.77
C GLN A 164 -16.27 4.19 -14.84
N ASP A 165 -15.74 4.33 -13.62
CA ASP A 165 -16.22 5.32 -12.66
C ASP A 165 -15.58 6.68 -12.95
N THR A 166 -16.34 7.57 -13.58
CA THR A 166 -15.89 8.93 -13.89
C THR A 166 -15.79 9.84 -12.67
N ASN A 167 -16.38 9.44 -11.54
CA ASN A 167 -16.36 10.23 -10.31
C ASN A 167 -15.18 9.85 -9.39
N GLU A 168 -14.30 8.94 -9.81
CA GLU A 168 -13.21 8.45 -8.97
C GLU A 168 -12.19 9.55 -8.61
N ASN A 169 -12.00 10.54 -9.50
CA ASN A 169 -11.00 11.60 -9.38
C ASN A 169 -11.55 12.92 -8.81
N GLU A 170 -12.80 12.92 -8.30
CA GLU A 170 -13.46 14.13 -7.77
C GLU A 170 -13.38 14.25 -6.24
#